data_AF-A0A3M1F2G5-F1
#
_entry.id   AF-A0A3M1F2G5-F1
#
_cell.length_a   1.000
_cell.length_b   1.000
_cell.length_c   1.000
_cell.angle_alpha   90.00
_cell.angle_beta   90.00
_cell.angle_gamma   90.00
#
_symmetry.space_group_name_H-M   'P 1'
#
loop_
_entity.id
_entity.type
_entity.pdbx_description
1 polymer ?
#
loop_
_entity_poly.entity_id
_entity_poly.type
_entity_poly.pdbx_seq_one_letter_code
_entity_poly.pdbx_strand_id
1 'polypeptide(L)' 'DFMQFAEGRMKKKVMGAVEAISEGVQRVIFADGRVDEPVSRALAGDGTQIC' A
#
# COMPACT_ATOMS: atom_id res chain seq x y z
N ASP A 1 2.23 10.90 10.68
CA ASP A 1 3.63 10.76 10.25
C ASP A 1 4.00 9.27 10.24
N PHE A 2 3.66 8.57 9.15
CA PHE A 2 3.89 7.11 8.99
C PHE A 2 5.30 6.79 8.48
N MET A 3 5.99 7.81 7.95
CA MET A 3 7.30 7.71 7.33
C MET A 3 8.40 7.30 8.31
N GLN A 4 8.23 7.65 9.58
CA GLN A 4 9.10 7.24 10.69
C GLN A 4 8.98 5.74 11.04
N PHE A 5 7.90 5.08 10.64
CA PHE A 5 7.73 3.62 10.84
C PHE A 5 8.17 2.79 9.62
N ALA A 6 8.45 3.44 8.49
CA ALA A 6 8.83 2.77 7.26
C ALA A 6 10.35 2.73 7.12
N GLU A 7 10.95 1.58 7.40
CA GLU A 7 12.40 1.37 7.30
C GLU A 7 12.79 0.56 6.04
N GLY A 8 14.04 0.74 5.60
CA GLY A 8 14.65 -0.05 4.52
C GLY A 8 13.85 -0.03 3.21
N ARG A 9 13.57 -1.24 2.66
CA ARG A 9 12.81 -1.39 1.40
C ARG A 9 11.34 -0.95 1.53
N MET A 10 10.78 -0.96 2.74
CA MET A 10 9.40 -0.54 2.96
C MET A 10 9.24 0.98 2.83
N LYS A 11 10.26 1.75 3.24
CA LYS A 11 10.30 3.20 3.04
C LYS A 11 10.06 3.61 1.60
N LYS A 12 10.73 2.94 0.65
CA LYS A 12 10.59 3.21 -0.79
C LYS A 12 9.18 2.90 -1.30
N LYS A 13 8.57 1.82 -0.82
CA LYS A 13 7.19 1.47 -1.18
C LYS A 13 6.22 2.53 -0.69
N VAL A 14 6.34 2.95 0.57
CA VAL A 14 5.48 3.99 1.15
C VAL A 14 5.67 5.32 0.43
N MET A 15 6.90 5.71 0.10
CA MET A 15 7.15 6.93 -0.70
C MET A 15 6.43 6.91 -2.04
N GLY A 16 6.55 5.82 -2.81
CA GLY A 16 5.87 5.72 -4.11
C GLY A 16 4.35 5.67 -3.98
N ALA A 17 3.82 5.07 -2.92
CA ALA A 17 2.39 5.10 -2.64
C ALA A 17 1.89 6.52 -2.34
N VAL A 18 2.62 7.28 -1.52
CA VAL A 18 2.28 8.68 -1.20
C VAL A 18 2.37 9.57 -2.44
N GLU A 19 3.37 9.38 -3.29
CA GLU A 19 3.51 10.09 -4.57
C GLU A 19 2.31 9.81 -5.48
N ALA A 20 1.94 8.53 -5.66
CA ALA A 20 0.79 8.14 -6.46
C ALA A 20 -0.53 8.76 -5.95
N ILE A 21 -0.77 8.77 -4.63
CA ILE A 21 -1.95 9.44 -4.05
C ILE A 21 -1.92 10.94 -4.33
N SER A 22 -0.74 11.57 -4.19
CA SER A 22 -0.56 13.00 -4.46
C SER A 22 -0.80 13.36 -5.93
N GLU A 23 -0.56 12.42 -6.85
CA GLU A 23 -0.82 12.55 -8.28
C GLU A 23 -2.27 12.19 -8.69
N GLY A 24 -3.13 11.83 -7.74
CA GLY A 24 -4.57 11.62 -7.96
C GLY A 24 -5.02 10.16 -7.97
N VAL A 25 -4.16 9.20 -7.64
CA VAL A 25 -4.59 7.83 -7.36
C VAL A 25 -5.48 7.83 -6.12
N GLN A 26 -6.64 7.18 -6.18
CA GLN A 26 -7.61 7.21 -5.08
C GLN A 26 -7.21 6.34 -3.89
N ARG A 27 -6.47 5.26 -4.15
CA ARG A 27 -6.06 4.29 -3.14
C ARG A 27 -4.87 3.46 -3.59
N VAL A 28 -3.93 3.24 -2.69
CA VAL A 28 -2.85 2.25 -2.84
C VAL A 28 -2.99 1.20 -1.74
N ILE A 29 -2.89 -0.08 -2.09
CA ILE A 29 -3.03 -1.20 -1.14
C ILE A 29 -1.77 -2.06 -1.16
N PHE A 30 -1.14 -2.24 0.00
CA PHE A 30 -0.10 -3.27 0.19
C PHE A 30 -0.75 -4.54 0.72
N ALA A 31 -0.82 -5.57 -0.12
CA ALA A 31 -1.43 -6.87 0.20
C ALA A 31 -0.42 -8.03 0.11
N ASP A 32 -0.79 -9.18 0.68
CA ASP A 32 -0.03 -10.43 0.57
C ASP A 32 -0.33 -11.12 -0.77
N GLY A 33 0.70 -11.36 -1.58
CA GLY A 33 0.55 -12.01 -2.89
C GLY A 33 0.54 -13.54 -2.85
N ARG A 34 0.70 -14.16 -1.66
CA ARG A 34 0.82 -15.62 -1.53
C ARG A 34 -0.51 -16.32 -1.20
N VAL A 35 -1.52 -15.55 -0.81
CA VAL A 35 -2.85 -16.08 -0.47
C VAL A 35 -3.68 -16.32 -1.72
N ASP A 36 -4.74 -17.13 -1.59
CA ASP A 36 -5.72 -17.32 -2.66
C ASP A 36 -6.47 -16.01 -2.95
N GLU A 37 -6.77 -15.77 -4.23
CA GLU A 37 -7.48 -14.59 -4.72
C GLU A 37 -6.94 -13.25 -4.17
N PRO A 38 -5.61 -13.00 -4.24
CA PRO A 38 -4.96 -11.95 -3.45
C PRO A 38 -5.44 -10.54 -3.80
N VAL A 39 -5.82 -10.31 -5.06
CA VAL A 39 -6.37 -9.01 -5.52
C VAL A 39 -7.78 -8.80 -4.99
N SER A 40 -8.66 -9.79 -5.11
CA SER A 40 -10.03 -9.70 -4.61
C SER A 40 -10.05 -9.45 -3.10
N ARG A 41 -9.18 -10.14 -2.36
CA ARG A 41 -9.00 -9.93 -0.92
C ARG A 41 -8.50 -8.54 -0.58
N ALA A 42 -7.51 -8.03 -1.31
CA ALA A 42 -7.02 -6.67 -1.12
C ALA A 42 -8.14 -5.62 -1.32
N LEU A 43 -8.95 -5.79 -2.36
CA LEU A 43 -10.09 -4.92 -2.64
C LEU A 43 -11.22 -5.07 -1.60
N ALA A 44 -11.37 -6.26 -1.01
CA ALA A 44 -12.31 -6.52 0.08
C ALA A 44 -11.86 -5.92 1.43
N GLY A 45 -10.62 -5.44 1.53
CA GLY A 45 -10.10 -4.70 2.67
C GLY A 45 -8.88 -5.32 3.34
N ASP A 46 -8.39 -6.46 2.85
CA ASP A 46 -7.20 -7.10 3.41
C ASP A 46 -5.92 -6.30 3.08
N GLY A 47 -5.00 -6.24 4.05
CA GLY A 47 -3.72 -5.54 3.91
C GLY A 47 -3.75 -4.08 4.37
N THR A 48 -2.74 -3.32 3.97
CA THR A 48 -2.58 -1.93 4.39
C THR A 48 -3.07 -0.98 3.30
N GLN A 49 -4.07 -0.17 3.63
CA GLN A 49 -4.69 0.78 2.71
C GLN A 49 -4.15 2.19 2.95
N ILE A 50 -3.77 2.86 1.87
CA ILE A 50 -3.28 4.24 1.85
C ILE A 50 -4.18 5.03 0.92
N CYS A 51 -4.72 6.14 1.42
CA CYS A 51 -5.66 7.04 0.76
C CYS A 51 -5.47 8.46 1.30
#